data_AF-A0A7S0FSU3-F1
#
_entry.id   AF-A0A7S0FSU3-F1
#
_cell.length_a   1.000
_cell.length_b   1.000
_cell.length_c   1.000
_cell.angle_alpha   90.00
_cell.angle_beta   90.00
_cell.angle_gamma   90.00
#
_symmetry.space_group_name_H-M   'P 1'
#
loop_
_entity.id
_entity.type
_entity.pdbx_description
1 polymer ?
#
loop_
_entity_poly.entity_id
_entity_poly.type
_entity_poly.pdbx_seq_one_letter_code
_entity_poly.pdbx_strand_id
1 'polypeptide(L)'
;RHAGVTETALPDEDIYGLGMYKKKADVIVDRMVARGYDSDATHFFEDRWPTLAKCLDDDRLEGVKLYLCSWGYVTDAERALAEAEPRVNVIELDDFASIVSKK
;
A
#
# COMPACT_ATOMS: atom_id res chain seq x y z
N ARG A 1 -5.51 -14.30 -13.95
CA ARG A 1 -5.88 -14.03 -12.54
C ARG A 1 -5.73 -15.35 -11.77
N HIS A 2 -4.88 -15.40 -10.75
CA HIS A 2 -4.78 -16.55 -9.81
C HIS A 2 -5.55 -16.17 -8.53
N ALA A 3 -5.98 -17.14 -7.73
CA ALA A 3 -6.78 -16.93 -6.50
C ALA A 3 -8.27 -16.52 -6.67
N GLY A 4 -8.92 -16.85 -7.79
CA GLY A 4 -10.39 -16.76 -7.90
C GLY A 4 -10.98 -15.34 -8.06
N VAL A 5 -10.15 -14.33 -8.28
CA VAL A 5 -10.59 -12.94 -8.53
C VAL A 5 -11.19 -12.80 -9.93
N THR A 6 -12.39 -12.23 -10.05
CA THR A 6 -13.05 -11.95 -11.33
C THR A 6 -12.56 -10.64 -11.96
N GLU A 7 -12.78 -10.48 -13.25
CA GLU A 7 -12.51 -9.21 -13.96
C GLU A 7 -13.33 -8.05 -13.43
N THR A 8 -14.59 -8.31 -13.09
CA THR A 8 -15.48 -7.31 -12.50
C THR A 8 -15.03 -6.85 -11.11
N ALA A 9 -14.37 -7.71 -10.34
CA ALA A 9 -13.85 -7.36 -9.02
C ALA A 9 -12.50 -6.65 -9.07
N LEU A 10 -11.71 -6.87 -10.13
CA LEU A 10 -10.39 -6.25 -10.29
C LEU A 10 -10.11 -6.01 -11.79
N PRO A 11 -10.52 -4.84 -12.33
CA PRO A 11 -10.30 -4.44 -13.71
C PRO A 11 -8.81 -4.37 -14.07
N ASP A 12 -8.45 -4.67 -15.32
CA ASP A 12 -7.03 -4.67 -15.76
C ASP A 12 -6.36 -3.30 -15.62
N GLU A 13 -7.11 -2.21 -15.79
CA GLU A 13 -6.64 -0.84 -15.58
C GLU A 13 -6.28 -0.53 -14.13
N ASP A 14 -6.68 -1.38 -13.17
CA ASP A 14 -6.38 -1.26 -11.75
C ASP A 14 -5.28 -2.24 -11.31
N ILE A 15 -4.74 -3.05 -12.24
CA ILE A 15 -3.70 -4.04 -11.95
C ILE A 15 -2.34 -3.51 -12.41
N TYR A 16 -1.45 -3.28 -11.44
CA TYR A 16 -0.11 -2.75 -11.70
C TYR A 16 1.00 -3.76 -11.35
N GLY A 17 1.64 -4.32 -12.37
CA GLY A 17 2.68 -5.36 -12.25
C GLY A 17 4.10 -4.92 -12.63
N LEU A 18 5.06 -5.84 -12.39
CA LEU A 18 6.50 -5.64 -12.63
C LEU A 18 6.85 -5.25 -14.08
N GLY A 19 6.09 -5.75 -15.06
CA GLY A 19 6.34 -5.50 -16.49
C GLY A 19 6.19 -4.04 -16.93
N MET A 20 5.72 -3.16 -16.05
CA MET A 20 5.58 -1.72 -16.34
C MET A 20 6.79 -0.89 -15.91
N TYR A 21 7.77 -1.49 -15.24
CA TYR A 21 9.02 -0.82 -14.83
C TYR A 21 8.82 0.49 -14.04
N LYS A 22 7.70 0.62 -13.33
CA LYS A 22 7.39 1.77 -12.47
C LYS A 22 7.72 1.47 -11.01
N LYS A 23 8.19 2.49 -10.28
CA LYS A 23 8.27 2.42 -8.82
C LYS A 23 6.86 2.44 -8.24
N LYS A 24 6.68 1.85 -7.05
CA LYS A 24 5.39 1.85 -6.38
C LYS A 24 4.88 3.26 -6.07
N ALA A 25 5.76 4.15 -5.62
CA ALA A 25 5.41 5.55 -5.39
C ALA A 25 4.87 6.25 -6.64
N ASP A 26 5.50 6.04 -7.80
CA ASP A 26 5.02 6.61 -9.07
C ASP A 26 3.62 6.08 -9.44
N VAL A 27 3.37 4.79 -9.21
CA VAL A 27 2.03 4.21 -9.42
C VAL A 27 1.00 4.87 -8.51
N ILE A 28 1.30 5.05 -7.22
CA ILE A 28 0.36 5.67 -6.27
C ILE A 28 0.05 7.12 -6.67
N VAL A 29 1.08 7.92 -6.97
CA VAL A 29 0.92 9.32 -7.42
C VAL A 29 0.10 9.40 -8.70
N ASP A 30 0.43 8.58 -9.71
CA ASP A 30 -0.29 8.56 -10.99
C ASP A 30 -1.77 8.25 -10.78
N ARG A 31 -2.10 7.33 -9.87
CA ARG A 31 -3.49 6.96 -9.54
C ARG A 31 -4.23 8.07 -8.83
N MET A 32 -3.60 8.70 -7.84
CA MET A 32 -4.18 9.83 -7.12
C MET A 32 -4.52 10.97 -8.09
N VAL A 33 -3.58 11.33 -8.98
CA VAL A 33 -3.80 12.37 -9.98
C VAL A 33 -4.89 11.97 -10.98
N ALA A 34 -4.83 10.77 -11.54
CA ALA A 34 -5.77 10.33 -12.58
C ALA A 34 -7.22 10.23 -12.09
N ARG A 35 -7.43 9.97 -10.79
CA ARG A 35 -8.77 9.80 -10.20
C ARG A 35 -9.18 10.98 -9.30
N GLY A 36 -8.30 11.95 -9.07
CA GLY A 36 -8.55 13.07 -8.17
C GLY A 36 -8.71 12.65 -6.70
N TYR A 37 -7.92 11.67 -6.26
CA TYR A 37 -7.92 11.24 -4.86
C TYR A 37 -6.96 12.08 -4.02
N ASP A 38 -7.45 12.55 -2.87
CA ASP A 38 -6.63 13.24 -1.88
C ASP A 38 -5.68 12.26 -1.17
N SER A 39 -4.50 12.74 -0.80
CA SER A 39 -3.50 11.96 -0.05
C SER A 39 -4.09 11.35 1.23
N ASP A 40 -4.80 12.16 2.02
CA ASP A 40 -5.35 11.75 3.33
C ASP A 40 -6.48 10.71 3.23
N ALA A 41 -7.09 10.59 2.04
CA ALA A 41 -8.08 9.56 1.72
C ALA A 41 -7.45 8.30 1.11
N THR A 42 -6.17 8.36 0.74
CA THR A 42 -5.45 7.27 0.07
C THR A 42 -4.79 6.35 1.11
N HIS A 43 -5.00 5.05 0.95
CA HIS A 43 -4.46 4.01 1.82
C HIS A 43 -3.56 3.09 0.99
N PHE A 44 -2.33 2.84 1.47
CA PHE A 44 -1.38 1.94 0.83
C PHE A 44 -0.95 0.83 1.80
N PHE A 45 -1.20 -0.41 1.40
CA PHE A 45 -0.94 -1.63 2.17
C PHE A 45 0.14 -2.45 1.48
N GLU A 46 1.23 -2.77 2.18
CA GLU A 46 2.37 -3.51 1.64
C GLU A 46 2.95 -4.41 2.74
N ASP A 47 3.35 -5.63 2.39
CA ASP A 47 3.89 -6.62 3.34
C ASP A 47 5.44 -6.70 3.31
N ARG A 48 6.09 -5.80 2.57
CA ARG A 48 7.54 -5.69 2.45
C ARG A 48 8.02 -4.29 2.84
N TRP A 49 8.68 -4.22 3.98
CA TRP A 49 9.27 -2.97 4.49
C TRP A 49 10.15 -2.23 3.47
N PRO A 50 11.06 -2.88 2.69
CA PRO A 50 11.91 -2.16 1.74
C PRO A 50 11.13 -1.47 0.60
N THR A 51 9.92 -1.93 0.31
CA THR A 51 9.02 -1.28 -0.65
C THR A 51 8.31 -0.10 0.00
N LEU A 52 7.79 -0.30 1.22
CA LEU A 52 7.10 0.73 1.99
C LEU A 52 8.03 1.90 2.35
N ALA A 53 9.26 1.61 2.78
CA ALA A 53 10.27 2.62 3.09
C ALA A 53 10.60 3.53 1.89
N LYS A 54 10.66 2.98 0.66
CA LYS A 54 10.83 3.80 -0.55
C LYS A 54 9.65 4.73 -0.83
N CYS A 55 8.45 4.38 -0.34
CA CYS A 55 7.28 5.24 -0.44
C CYS A 55 7.27 6.28 0.68
N LEU A 56 7.78 5.93 1.86
CA LEU A 56 7.97 6.86 2.98
C LEU A 56 8.93 8.01 2.60
N ASP A 57 10.02 7.68 1.90
CA ASP A 57 11.05 8.62 1.42
C ASP A 57 10.58 9.54 0.27
N ASP A 58 9.34 9.38 -0.21
CA ASP A 58 8.80 10.16 -1.32
C ASP A 58 7.82 11.22 -0.82
N ASP A 59 8.24 12.48 -0.82
CA ASP A 59 7.45 13.63 -0.33
C ASP A 59 6.11 13.78 -1.07
N ARG A 60 5.98 13.25 -2.30
CA ARG A 60 4.69 13.26 -3.04
C ARG A 60 3.62 12.40 -2.37
N LEU A 61 4.02 11.50 -1.47
CA LEU A 61 3.14 10.63 -0.70
C LEU A 61 2.93 11.15 0.73
N GLU A 62 3.30 12.40 1.03
CA GLU A 62 2.88 13.04 2.27
C GLU A 62 1.34 13.06 2.38
N GLY A 63 0.82 12.69 3.55
CA GLY A 63 -0.62 12.50 3.81
C GLY A 63 -1.16 11.10 3.48
N VAL A 64 -0.50 10.32 2.61
CA VAL A 64 -0.93 8.94 2.32
C VAL A 64 -0.79 8.08 3.57
N LYS A 65 -1.84 7.31 3.88
CA LYS A 65 -1.82 6.37 5.02
C LYS A 65 -1.05 5.11 4.61
N LEU A 66 0.11 4.93 5.23
CA LEU A 66 1.03 3.82 4.96
C LEU A 66 0.84 2.71 5.99
N TYR A 67 0.66 1.49 5.51
CA TYR A 67 0.42 0.30 6.34
C TYR A 67 1.42 -0.80 6.02
N LEU A 68 2.11 -1.30 7.04
CA LEU A 68 2.88 -2.54 6.93
C LEU A 68 2.00 -3.72 7.36
N CYS A 69 1.74 -4.63 6.44
CA CYS A 69 0.94 -5.83 6.68
C CYS A 69 1.79 -6.90 7.38
N SER A 70 1.44 -7.26 8.62
CA SER A 70 2.24 -8.18 9.44
C SER A 70 2.13 -9.66 9.07
N TRP A 71 1.20 -10.02 8.17
CA TRP A 71 0.86 -11.41 7.84
C TRP A 71 1.51 -11.94 6.55
N GLY A 72 2.46 -11.21 5.97
CA GLY A 72 3.11 -11.55 4.71
C GLY A 72 4.61 -11.81 4.86
N TYR A 73 5.40 -11.20 3.97
CA TYR A 73 6.85 -11.41 3.89
C TYR A 73 7.71 -10.64 4.90
N VAL A 74 7.09 -9.85 5.78
CA VAL A 74 7.82 -9.02 6.76
C VAL A 74 8.57 -9.87 7.77
N THR A 75 9.80 -9.46 8.10
CA THR A 75 10.61 -10.04 9.18
C THR A 75 10.43 -9.29 10.50
N ASP A 76 10.76 -9.91 11.65
CA ASP A 76 10.70 -9.24 12.96
C ASP A 76 11.55 -7.96 13.02
N ALA A 77 12.70 -7.96 12.35
CA ALA A 77 13.58 -6.78 12.27
C ALA A 77 12.92 -5.65 11.48
N GLU A 78 12.29 -5.96 10.35
CA GLU A 78 11.54 -4.99 9.54
C GLU A 78 10.30 -4.48 10.27
N ARG A 79 9.61 -5.36 11.02
CA ARG A 79 8.50 -5.00 11.88
C ARG A 79 8.93 -3.97 12.93
N ALA A 80 10.03 -4.22 13.63
CA ALA A 80 10.57 -3.29 14.62
C ALA A 80 10.97 -1.93 14.01
N LEU A 81 11.53 -1.91 12.80
CA LEU A 81 11.81 -0.66 12.07
C LEU A 81 10.53 0.13 11.78
N ALA A 82 9.48 -0.56 11.36
CA ALA A 82 8.20 0.06 11.04
C ALA A 82 7.46 0.56 12.29
N GLU A 83 7.51 -0.17 13.39
CA GLU A 83 6.93 0.27 14.68
C GLU A 83 7.64 1.53 15.23
N ALA A 84 8.89 1.76 14.84
CA ALA A 84 9.64 2.96 15.20
C ALA A 84 9.38 4.17 14.28
N GLU A 85 8.65 3.98 13.16
CA GLU A 85 8.35 5.04 12.19
C GLU A 85 6.94 5.64 12.43
N PRO A 86 6.83 6.91 12.85
CA PRO A 86 5.54 7.51 13.18
C PRO A 86 4.52 7.57 12.03
N ARG A 87 4.97 7.58 10.77
CA ARG A 87 4.07 7.63 9.60
C ARG A 87 3.55 6.25 9.17
N VAL A 88 4.04 5.17 9.77
CA VAL A 88 3.68 3.79 9.38
C VAL A 88 2.84 3.13 10.46
N ASN A 89 1.73 2.52 10.03
CA ASN A 89 0.92 1.68 10.91
C ASN A 89 1.21 0.22 10.59
N VAL A 90 1.80 -0.51 11.54
CA VAL A 90 1.89 -1.97 11.45
C VAL A 90 0.52 -2.55 11.81
N ILE A 91 -0.05 -3.35 10.92
CA ILE A 91 -1.40 -3.88 11.07
C ILE A 91 -1.44 -5.40 10.91
N GLU A 92 -2.36 -6.03 11.61
CA GLU A 92 -2.72 -7.43 11.42
C GLU A 92 -3.89 -7.58 10.44
N LEU A 93 -4.21 -8.82 10.07
CA LEU A 93 -5.23 -9.09 9.06
C LEU A 93 -6.63 -8.59 9.48
N ASP A 94 -6.95 -8.67 10.77
CA ASP A 94 -8.21 -8.20 11.32
C ASP A 94 -8.33 -6.67 11.30
N ASP A 95 -7.20 -5.97 11.50
CA ASP A 95 -7.13 -4.52 11.36
C ASP A 95 -7.38 -4.12 9.91
N PHE A 96 -6.78 -4.81 8.94
CA PHE A 96 -7.02 -4.57 7.52
C PHE A 96 -8.50 -4.70 7.18
N ALA A 97 -9.13 -5.82 7.57
CA ALA A 97 -10.56 -6.04 7.36
C ALA A 97 -11.40 -4.90 7.96
N SER A 98 -11.01 -4.41 9.14
CA SER A 98 -11.67 -3.28 9.80
C SER A 98 -11.46 -1.95 9.08
N ILE A 99 -10.29 -1.71 8.51
CA ILE A 99 -9.97 -0.47 7.76
C ILE A 99 -10.75 -0.42 6.46
N VAL A 100 -10.74 -1.50 5.67
CA VAL A 100 -11.36 -1.51 4.32
C VAL A 100 -12.88 -1.65 4.34
N SER A 101 -13.44 -2.08 5.47
CA SER A 101 -14.90 -2.21 5.65
C SER A 101 -15.56 -0.95 6.23
N LYS A 102 -14.78 0.02 6.71
CA LYS A 102 -15.30 1.32 7.18
C LYS A 102 -15.81 2.11 5.97
N LYS A 103 -17.13 2.34 5.93
CA LYS A 103 -17.79 3.23 4.98
C LYS A 103 -17.62 4.69 5.37
#